data_AF-A0A423PVA5-F1
#
_entry.id   AF-A0A423PVA5-F1
#
_cell.length_a   1.000
_cell.length_b   1.000
_cell.length_c   1.000
_cell.angle_alpha   90.00
_cell.angle_beta   90.00
_cell.angle_gamma   90.00
#
_symmetry.space_group_name_H-M   'P 1'
#
loop_
_entity.id
_entity.type
_entity.pdbx_description
1 polymer ?
#
loop_
_entity_poly.entity_id
_entity_poly.type
_entity_poly.pdbx_seq_one_letter_code
_entity_poly.pdbx_strand_id
1 'polypeptide(L)'
;MNDPAARAELEKLARILDTDTASLAFLDYLEAGQLRTLREGITDALFEKFRPSFSGFARLSSLLPLTISAKISERVLGPMLSGRIAGEMPPDRAIELSSRLSDTFLADTCLELDPERAKPIIAGFPVARSVAITRLLLARGEYITMGRFVDVLPDETLFAATDAIDSGADLLKISFFVEDSQRLDAVIAHLDTERRRAVIDAAAAEDLWPEVIATLRRIGPEARHALAELALAQRAEILDSLIRAAAEHDLWPSLLTIGRELPDASVERLADQPAFDDARVVRSVIDSVVANDLWDALQTQLPLMGPTRCARLLEVAATERRAFLAEFGQRVTAEDACADTLRAGSAHLAAPVRAEAAAASGRTTLAGLIAEPAAG
;
A
#
# COMPACT_ATOMS: atom_id res chain seq x y z
N MET A 1 8.15 -4.45 -12.57
CA MET A 1 8.20 -3.40 -11.54
C MET A 1 7.52 -3.95 -10.29
N ASN A 2 8.27 -4.19 -9.21
CA ASN A 2 7.80 -5.00 -8.07
C ASN A 2 7.40 -4.16 -6.85
N ASP A 3 7.49 -2.82 -6.90
CA ASP A 3 7.05 -1.95 -5.81
C ASP A 3 5.64 -1.39 -6.09
N PRO A 4 4.62 -1.76 -5.29
CA PRO A 4 3.26 -1.24 -5.44
C PRO A 4 3.20 0.29 -5.37
N ALA A 5 4.07 0.92 -4.56
CA ALA A 5 4.09 2.37 -4.43
C ALA A 5 4.55 3.06 -5.73
N ALA A 6 5.54 2.50 -6.43
CA ALA A 6 5.98 3.01 -7.73
C ALA A 6 4.89 2.85 -8.81
N ARG A 7 4.16 1.72 -8.80
CA ARG A 7 3.01 1.50 -9.68
C ARG A 7 1.93 2.57 -9.48
N ALA A 8 1.59 2.88 -8.23
CA ALA A 8 0.61 3.92 -7.91
C ALA A 8 1.00 5.29 -8.48
N GLU A 9 2.27 5.69 -8.34
CA GLU A 9 2.75 6.98 -8.86
C GLU A 9 2.77 7.03 -10.39
N LEU A 10 3.05 5.92 -11.06
CA LEU A 10 2.96 5.82 -12.52
C LEU A 10 1.54 5.92 -13.04
N GLU A 11 0.56 5.29 -12.38
CA GLU A 11 -0.86 5.44 -12.72
C GLU A 11 -1.33 6.89 -12.55
N LYS A 12 -0.93 7.56 -11.46
CA LYS A 12 -1.21 8.98 -11.25
C LYS A 12 -0.59 9.85 -12.35
N LEU A 13 0.66 9.58 -12.73
CA LEU A 13 1.36 10.32 -13.77
C LEU A 13 0.72 10.11 -15.15
N ALA A 14 0.35 8.87 -15.48
CA ALA A 14 -0.35 8.52 -16.72
C ALA A 14 -1.65 9.30 -16.85
N ARG A 15 -2.41 9.44 -15.74
CA ARG A 15 -3.62 10.25 -15.70
C ARG A 15 -3.35 11.74 -15.96
N ILE A 16 -2.29 12.32 -15.39
CA ILE A 16 -1.94 13.73 -15.60
C ILE A 16 -1.55 14.00 -17.07
N LEU A 17 -0.87 13.05 -17.69
CA LEU A 17 -0.40 13.13 -19.08
C LEU A 17 -1.44 12.68 -20.12
N ASP A 18 -2.61 12.22 -19.67
CA ASP A 18 -3.67 11.64 -20.52
C ASP A 18 -3.14 10.52 -21.43
N THR A 19 -2.44 9.56 -20.81
CA THR A 19 -1.81 8.41 -21.49
C THR A 19 -2.06 7.12 -20.70
N ASP A 20 -1.72 5.97 -21.29
CA ASP A 20 -1.68 4.69 -20.58
C ASP A 20 -0.38 4.52 -19.77
N THR A 21 -0.47 3.72 -18.70
CA THR A 21 0.71 3.38 -17.87
C THR A 21 1.77 2.63 -18.66
N ALA A 22 1.37 1.86 -19.68
CA ALA A 22 2.29 1.11 -20.54
C ALA A 22 3.23 2.02 -21.35
N SER A 23 2.77 3.20 -21.78
CA SER A 23 3.61 4.20 -22.45
C SER A 23 4.66 4.82 -21.51
N LEU A 24 4.50 4.65 -20.19
CA LEU A 24 5.42 5.13 -19.18
C LEU A 24 6.39 4.06 -18.67
N ALA A 25 6.40 2.85 -19.26
CA ALA A 25 7.27 1.74 -18.82
C ALA A 25 8.77 2.06 -18.87
N PHE A 26 9.18 3.08 -19.64
CA PHE A 26 10.57 3.55 -19.65
C PHE A 26 11.00 4.22 -18.33
N LEU A 27 10.05 4.54 -17.43
CA LEU A 27 10.28 5.13 -16.11
C LEU A 27 10.35 4.08 -14.99
N ASP A 28 10.19 2.78 -15.29
CA ASP A 28 10.16 1.68 -14.30
C ASP A 28 11.43 1.58 -13.43
N TYR A 29 12.52 2.26 -13.80
CA TYR A 29 13.76 2.33 -13.03
C TYR A 29 13.72 3.33 -11.87
N LEU A 30 12.70 4.17 -11.79
CA LEU A 30 12.54 5.20 -10.76
C LEU A 30 11.82 4.65 -9.53
N GLU A 31 12.28 5.06 -8.35
CA GLU A 31 11.59 4.77 -7.10
C GLU A 31 10.34 5.65 -6.92
N ALA A 32 9.40 5.22 -6.07
CA ALA A 32 8.13 5.92 -5.83
C ALA A 32 8.32 7.41 -5.47
N GLY A 33 9.31 7.74 -4.64
CA GLY A 33 9.62 9.12 -4.27
C GLY A 33 10.07 9.98 -5.46
N GLN A 34 10.86 9.41 -6.37
CA GLN A 34 11.35 10.11 -7.56
C GLN A 34 10.23 10.31 -8.59
N LEU A 35 9.38 9.29 -8.79
CA LEU A 35 8.18 9.38 -9.62
C LEU A 35 7.24 10.47 -9.10
N ARG A 36 7.06 10.55 -7.79
CA ARG A 36 6.28 11.61 -7.14
C ARG A 36 6.86 12.99 -7.42
N THR A 37 8.16 13.20 -7.21
CA THR A 37 8.81 14.49 -7.52
C THR A 37 8.68 14.87 -8.99
N LEU A 38 8.85 13.91 -9.91
CA LEU A 38 8.65 14.13 -11.34
C LEU A 38 7.21 14.56 -11.64
N ARG A 39 6.23 13.85 -11.07
CA ARG A 39 4.81 14.13 -11.25
C ARG A 39 4.41 15.51 -10.74
N GLU A 40 4.86 15.87 -9.53
CA GLU A 40 4.65 17.20 -8.94
C GLU A 40 5.26 18.29 -9.84
N GLY A 41 6.51 18.12 -10.28
CA GLY A 41 7.18 19.08 -11.17
C GLY A 41 6.50 19.24 -12.54
N ILE A 42 6.00 18.14 -13.13
CA ILE A 42 5.22 18.19 -14.38
C ILE A 42 3.90 18.93 -14.16
N THR A 43 3.22 18.64 -13.06
CA THR A 43 1.95 19.31 -12.70
C THR A 43 2.17 20.82 -12.57
N ASP A 44 3.22 21.24 -11.88
CA ASP A 44 3.57 22.64 -11.71
C ASP A 44 3.94 23.32 -13.03
N ALA A 45 4.76 22.66 -13.87
CA ALA A 45 5.17 23.20 -15.16
C ALA A 45 3.98 23.34 -16.13
N LEU A 46 3.09 22.34 -16.19
CA LEU A 46 1.86 22.40 -16.97
C LEU A 46 0.98 23.54 -16.47
N PHE A 47 0.81 23.66 -15.16
CA PHE A 47 -0.01 24.72 -14.60
C PHE A 47 0.55 26.11 -14.93
N GLU A 48 1.82 26.37 -14.66
CA GLU A 48 2.45 27.68 -14.90
C GLU A 48 2.38 28.08 -16.38
N LYS A 49 2.52 27.12 -17.30
CA LYS A 49 2.34 27.36 -18.73
C LYS A 49 0.93 27.86 -19.08
N PHE A 50 -0.10 27.34 -18.43
CA PHE A 50 -1.51 27.67 -18.75
C PHE A 50 -2.13 28.74 -17.82
N ARG A 51 -1.44 29.10 -16.73
CA ARG A 51 -1.88 30.09 -15.73
C ARG A 51 -2.34 31.44 -16.30
N PRO A 52 -1.66 32.05 -17.31
CA PRO A 52 -2.11 33.32 -17.88
C PRO A 52 -3.50 33.22 -18.54
N SER A 53 -3.83 32.07 -19.13
CA SER A 53 -5.14 31.82 -19.74
C SER A 53 -6.22 31.66 -18.67
N PHE A 54 -5.91 31.00 -17.55
CA PHE A 54 -6.85 30.71 -16.47
C PHE A 54 -7.18 31.92 -15.60
N SER A 55 -6.17 32.73 -15.24
CA SER A 55 -6.36 33.93 -14.40
C SER A 55 -7.25 35.00 -15.06
N GLY A 56 -7.24 35.08 -16.40
CA GLY A 56 -8.13 35.95 -17.16
C GLY A 56 -9.61 35.56 -16.99
N PHE A 57 -9.93 34.27 -17.04
CA PHE A 57 -11.30 33.77 -16.84
C PHE A 57 -11.76 33.91 -15.39
N ALA A 58 -10.91 33.67 -14.39
CA ALA A 58 -11.26 33.85 -12.98
C ALA A 58 -11.57 35.34 -12.65
N ARG A 59 -10.79 36.28 -13.21
CA ARG A 59 -11.03 37.73 -13.07
C ARG A 59 -12.27 38.21 -13.81
N LEU A 60 -12.62 37.61 -14.95
CA LEU A 60 -13.84 37.97 -15.67
C LEU A 60 -15.09 37.34 -15.04
N SER A 61 -14.97 36.12 -14.47
CA SER A 61 -16.09 35.47 -13.77
C SER A 61 -16.46 36.18 -12.46
N SER A 62 -15.51 36.90 -11.84
CA SER A 62 -15.77 37.71 -10.64
C SER A 62 -16.67 38.93 -10.91
N LEU A 63 -16.78 39.36 -12.17
CA LEU A 63 -17.60 40.49 -12.59
C LEU A 63 -19.04 40.10 -13.00
N LEU A 64 -19.30 38.80 -13.19
CA LEU A 64 -20.61 38.30 -13.63
C LEU A 64 -21.50 37.87 -12.45
N PRO A 65 -22.84 38.01 -12.54
CA PRO A 65 -23.76 37.43 -11.56
C PRO A 65 -23.64 35.91 -11.46
N LEU A 66 -23.74 35.34 -10.26
CA LEU A 66 -23.48 33.91 -10.00
C LEU A 66 -24.37 32.94 -10.79
N THR A 67 -25.63 33.29 -11.05
CA THR A 67 -26.51 32.43 -11.88
C THR A 67 -26.01 32.30 -13.32
N ILE A 68 -25.40 33.37 -13.83
CA ILE A 68 -24.85 33.40 -15.19
C ILE A 68 -23.53 32.62 -15.19
N SER A 69 -22.67 32.86 -14.20
CA SER A 69 -21.43 32.10 -14.03
C SER A 69 -21.67 30.59 -13.90
N ALA A 70 -22.66 30.16 -13.11
CA ALA A 70 -22.98 28.74 -12.94
C ALA A 70 -23.42 28.08 -14.26
N LYS A 71 -24.30 28.75 -15.02
CA LYS A 71 -24.74 28.26 -16.33
C LYS A 71 -23.60 28.21 -17.35
N ILE A 72 -22.70 29.18 -17.33
CA ILE A 72 -21.52 29.19 -18.21
C ILE A 72 -20.57 28.05 -17.82
N SER A 73 -20.33 27.85 -16.53
CA SER A 73 -19.53 26.72 -16.03
C SER A 73 -20.09 25.39 -16.50
N GLU A 74 -21.39 25.12 -16.27
CA GLU A 74 -21.99 23.83 -16.65
C GLU A 74 -22.11 23.62 -18.16
N ARG A 75 -22.45 24.66 -18.93
CA ARG A 75 -22.85 24.50 -20.34
C ARG A 75 -21.80 24.91 -21.37
N VAL A 76 -20.81 25.69 -20.97
CA VAL A 76 -19.84 26.29 -21.91
C VAL A 76 -18.42 25.88 -21.57
N LEU A 77 -17.99 26.06 -20.32
CA LEU A 77 -16.63 25.69 -19.89
C LEU A 77 -16.49 24.18 -19.68
N GLY A 78 -17.53 23.54 -19.14
CA GLY A 78 -17.51 22.13 -18.78
C GLY A 78 -16.67 21.84 -17.51
N PRO A 79 -16.65 20.58 -17.04
CA PRO A 79 -15.95 20.18 -15.82
C PRO A 79 -14.43 20.37 -15.88
N MET A 80 -13.81 20.04 -17.02
CA MET A 80 -12.35 20.13 -17.21
C MET A 80 -11.80 21.54 -16.98
N LEU A 81 -12.34 22.53 -17.70
CA LEU A 81 -11.89 23.91 -17.52
C LEU A 81 -12.30 24.43 -16.15
N SER A 82 -13.49 24.08 -15.64
CA SER A 82 -13.95 24.52 -14.33
C SER A 82 -13.04 24.01 -13.20
N GLY A 83 -12.60 22.76 -13.25
CA GLY A 83 -11.69 22.17 -12.27
C GLY A 83 -10.33 22.85 -12.28
N ARG A 84 -9.75 23.01 -13.46
CA ARG A 84 -8.41 23.62 -13.61
C ARG A 84 -8.34 25.07 -13.16
N ILE A 85 -9.43 25.84 -13.28
CA ILE A 85 -9.46 27.25 -12.86
C ILE A 85 -10.00 27.46 -11.44
N ALA A 86 -10.68 26.48 -10.85
CA ALA A 86 -11.35 26.65 -9.56
C ALA A 86 -10.38 27.09 -8.46
N GLY A 87 -9.19 26.49 -8.40
CA GLY A 87 -8.15 26.85 -7.42
C GLY A 87 -7.63 28.29 -7.51
N GLU A 88 -7.85 28.99 -8.63
CA GLU A 88 -7.47 30.41 -8.79
C GLU A 88 -8.62 31.37 -8.42
N MET A 89 -9.80 30.86 -8.07
CA MET A 89 -10.94 31.67 -7.67
C MET A 89 -10.87 32.07 -6.18
N PRO A 90 -11.37 33.26 -5.80
CA PRO A 90 -11.57 33.60 -4.40
C PRO A 90 -12.45 32.53 -3.70
N PRO A 91 -12.06 32.00 -2.53
CA PRO A 91 -12.71 30.82 -1.95
C PRO A 91 -14.21 30.97 -1.70
N ASP A 92 -14.62 32.06 -1.05
CA ASP A 92 -16.03 32.35 -0.78
C ASP A 92 -16.88 32.35 -2.05
N ARG A 93 -16.32 32.88 -3.15
CA ARG A 93 -17.01 32.96 -4.42
C ARG A 93 -17.09 31.62 -5.14
N ALA A 94 -16.05 30.79 -5.04
CA ALA A 94 -16.09 29.43 -5.58
C ALA A 94 -17.12 28.57 -4.83
N ILE A 95 -17.17 28.69 -3.50
CA ILE A 95 -18.15 28.00 -2.66
C ILE A 95 -19.57 28.48 -3.00
N GLU A 96 -19.80 29.78 -3.08
CA GLU A 96 -21.12 30.32 -3.45
C GLU A 96 -21.54 29.91 -4.87
N LEU A 97 -20.61 29.88 -5.83
CA LEU A 97 -20.87 29.40 -7.19
C LEU A 97 -21.24 27.92 -7.18
N SER A 98 -20.48 27.10 -6.44
CA SER A 98 -20.72 25.66 -6.33
C SER A 98 -22.13 25.35 -5.84
N SER A 99 -22.71 26.18 -4.96
CA SER A 99 -24.08 26.03 -4.45
C SER A 99 -25.16 25.95 -5.54
N ARG A 100 -24.85 26.43 -6.75
CA ARG A 100 -25.75 26.46 -7.92
C ARG A 100 -25.43 25.43 -9.00
N LEU A 101 -24.32 24.72 -8.85
CA LEU A 101 -23.91 23.63 -9.75
C LEU A 101 -24.53 22.32 -9.29
N SER A 102 -24.76 21.39 -10.23
CA SER A 102 -25.21 20.04 -9.92
C SER A 102 -24.11 19.18 -9.28
N ASP A 103 -24.49 18.22 -8.44
CA ASP A 103 -23.53 17.34 -7.77
C ASP A 103 -22.77 16.46 -8.77
N THR A 104 -23.42 16.04 -9.87
CA THR A 104 -22.78 15.33 -10.98
C THR A 104 -21.69 16.17 -11.64
N PHE A 105 -21.97 17.44 -11.94
CA PHE A 105 -20.97 18.34 -12.52
C PHE A 105 -19.81 18.60 -11.56
N LEU A 106 -20.10 18.75 -10.26
CA LEU A 106 -19.08 18.92 -9.23
C LEU A 106 -18.20 17.67 -9.10
N ALA A 107 -18.79 16.47 -9.16
CA ALA A 107 -18.04 15.22 -9.18
C ALA A 107 -17.12 15.12 -10.42
N ASP A 108 -17.60 15.50 -11.60
CA ASP A 108 -16.76 15.56 -12.82
C ASP A 108 -15.65 16.62 -12.67
N THR A 109 -15.95 17.73 -12.00
CA THR A 109 -14.99 18.80 -11.74
C THR A 109 -13.88 18.34 -10.79
N CYS A 110 -14.19 17.49 -9.80
CA CYS A 110 -13.20 16.92 -8.88
C CYS A 110 -12.12 16.09 -9.61
N LEU A 111 -12.43 15.44 -10.73
CA LEU A 111 -11.46 14.67 -11.52
C LEU A 111 -10.34 15.56 -12.10
N GLU A 112 -10.66 16.82 -12.34
CA GLU A 112 -9.84 17.79 -13.06
C GLU A 112 -9.25 18.86 -12.13
N LEU A 113 -9.72 18.89 -10.88
CA LEU A 113 -9.27 19.79 -9.84
C LEU A 113 -7.88 19.36 -9.33
N ASP A 114 -7.05 20.34 -9.02
CA ASP A 114 -5.88 20.15 -8.16
C ASP A 114 -6.30 20.42 -6.69
N PRO A 115 -6.41 19.40 -5.83
CA PRO A 115 -6.87 19.57 -4.46
C PRO A 115 -5.95 20.46 -3.62
N GLU A 116 -4.65 20.44 -3.89
CA GLU A 116 -3.66 21.25 -3.18
C GLU A 116 -3.89 22.75 -3.41
N ARG A 117 -4.13 23.13 -4.67
CA ARG A 117 -4.44 24.53 -5.03
C ARG A 117 -5.83 24.95 -4.57
N ALA A 118 -6.76 24.02 -4.50
CA ALA A 118 -8.13 24.26 -4.06
C ALA A 118 -8.31 24.14 -2.53
N LYS A 119 -7.24 23.93 -1.74
CA LYS A 119 -7.28 23.79 -0.27
C LYS A 119 -8.22 24.79 0.41
N PRO A 120 -8.17 26.11 0.15
CA PRO A 120 -9.07 27.07 0.80
C PRO A 120 -10.54 26.89 0.44
N ILE A 121 -10.84 26.44 -0.79
CA ILE A 121 -12.22 26.16 -1.25
C ILE A 121 -12.73 24.89 -0.57
N ILE A 122 -11.91 23.84 -0.56
CA ILE A 122 -12.23 22.54 0.04
C ILE A 122 -12.47 22.71 1.54
N ALA A 123 -11.67 23.54 2.22
CA ALA A 123 -11.82 23.81 3.65
C ALA A 123 -13.17 24.45 4.03
N GLY A 124 -13.73 25.27 3.14
CA GLY A 124 -15.04 25.91 3.35
C GLY A 124 -16.21 25.19 2.68
N PHE A 125 -15.99 24.04 2.04
CA PHE A 125 -17.02 23.36 1.28
C PHE A 125 -18.02 22.63 2.20
N PRO A 126 -19.34 22.68 1.94
CA PRO A 126 -20.33 22.06 2.83
C PRO A 126 -20.17 20.55 2.96
N VAL A 127 -20.00 20.04 4.19
CA VAL A 127 -19.79 18.61 4.52
C VAL A 127 -20.83 17.70 3.87
N ALA A 128 -22.12 18.02 4.04
CA ALA A 128 -23.21 17.19 3.48
C ALA A 128 -23.12 17.05 1.95
N ARG A 129 -22.60 18.07 1.28
CA ARG A 129 -22.42 18.06 -0.17
C ARG A 129 -21.15 17.33 -0.59
N SER A 130 -20.06 17.46 0.17
CA SER A 130 -18.87 16.63 0.00
C SER A 130 -19.24 15.15 0.07
N VAL A 131 -20.05 14.75 1.04
CA VAL A 131 -20.53 13.36 1.18
C VAL A 131 -21.36 12.91 -0.03
N ALA A 132 -22.22 13.77 -0.57
CA ALA A 132 -22.98 13.45 -1.79
C ALA A 132 -22.06 13.24 -3.00
N ILE A 133 -21.02 14.07 -3.14
CA ILE A 133 -20.01 13.94 -4.20
C ILE A 133 -19.17 12.67 -3.99
N THR A 134 -18.76 12.35 -2.77
CA THR A 134 -18.06 11.10 -2.43
C THR A 134 -18.84 9.89 -2.91
N ARG A 135 -20.16 9.83 -2.66
CA ARG A 135 -20.98 8.72 -3.14
C ARG A 135 -21.03 8.61 -4.67
N LEU A 136 -21.05 9.74 -5.37
CA LEU A 136 -21.01 9.76 -6.83
C LEU A 136 -19.66 9.27 -7.37
N LEU A 137 -18.54 9.71 -6.77
CA LEU A 137 -17.20 9.26 -7.13
C LEU A 137 -17.02 7.77 -6.83
N LEU A 138 -17.52 7.30 -5.69
CA LEU A 138 -17.51 5.90 -5.29
C LEU A 138 -18.28 5.02 -6.28
N ALA A 139 -19.50 5.41 -6.64
CA ALA A 139 -20.32 4.69 -7.62
C ALA A 139 -19.67 4.60 -9.02
N ARG A 140 -18.70 5.48 -9.30
CA ARG A 140 -17.94 5.51 -10.56
C ARG A 140 -16.56 4.84 -10.46
N GLY A 141 -16.16 4.38 -9.27
CA GLY A 141 -14.84 3.78 -9.04
C GLY A 141 -13.68 4.79 -9.08
N GLU A 142 -13.93 6.06 -8.77
CA GLU A 142 -12.93 7.14 -8.86
C GLU A 142 -12.03 7.19 -7.61
N TYR A 143 -11.40 6.05 -7.27
CA TYR A 143 -10.56 5.86 -6.08
C TYR A 143 -9.33 6.77 -6.06
N ILE A 144 -8.70 6.99 -7.22
CA ILE A 144 -7.55 7.89 -7.35
C ILE A 144 -7.92 9.31 -6.94
N THR A 145 -9.04 9.82 -7.47
CA THR A 145 -9.53 11.16 -7.15
C THR A 145 -9.84 11.25 -5.67
N MET A 146 -10.57 10.29 -5.09
CA MET A 146 -10.88 10.28 -3.66
C MET A 146 -9.60 10.27 -2.80
N GLY A 147 -8.60 9.45 -3.15
CA GLY A 147 -7.32 9.39 -2.43
C GLY A 147 -6.58 10.72 -2.42
N ARG A 148 -6.54 11.44 -3.55
CA ARG A 148 -5.91 12.78 -3.63
C ARG A 148 -6.58 13.85 -2.76
N PHE A 149 -7.88 13.70 -2.46
CA PHE A 149 -8.58 14.66 -1.61
C PHE A 149 -8.36 14.39 -0.12
N VAL A 150 -8.08 13.15 0.29
CA VAL A 150 -7.86 12.79 1.72
C VAL A 150 -6.81 13.68 2.38
N ASP A 151 -5.76 14.04 1.65
CA ASP A 151 -4.64 14.84 2.16
C ASP A 151 -5.06 16.26 2.56
N VAL A 152 -6.08 16.81 1.89
CA VAL A 152 -6.47 18.22 1.99
C VAL A 152 -7.83 18.45 2.66
N LEU A 153 -8.61 17.39 2.89
CA LEU A 153 -9.92 17.48 3.52
C LEU A 153 -9.80 17.89 5.01
N PRO A 154 -10.68 18.78 5.51
CA PRO A 154 -10.85 18.96 6.95
C PRO A 154 -11.35 17.68 7.61
N ASP A 155 -10.94 17.42 8.86
CA ASP A 155 -11.25 16.18 9.59
C ASP A 155 -12.74 15.86 9.63
N GLU A 156 -13.58 16.86 9.90
CA GLU A 156 -15.05 16.69 9.89
C GLU A 156 -15.55 16.15 8.54
N THR A 157 -15.02 16.66 7.43
CA THR A 157 -15.42 16.22 6.09
C THR A 157 -14.80 14.86 5.75
N LEU A 158 -13.54 14.64 6.11
CA LEU A 158 -12.82 13.39 5.90
C LEU A 158 -13.55 12.23 6.59
N PHE A 159 -13.91 12.40 7.86
CA PHE A 159 -14.60 11.36 8.63
C PHE A 159 -16.04 11.16 8.15
N ALA A 160 -16.78 12.23 7.85
CA ALA A 160 -18.13 12.09 7.27
C ALA A 160 -18.12 11.40 5.88
N ALA A 161 -17.12 11.68 5.05
CA ALA A 161 -16.93 10.99 3.77
C ALA A 161 -16.52 9.53 3.97
N THR A 162 -15.65 9.25 4.94
CA THR A 162 -15.25 7.88 5.33
C THR A 162 -16.46 7.07 5.80
N ASP A 163 -17.33 7.65 6.62
CA ASP A 163 -18.55 7.02 7.12
C ASP A 163 -19.61 6.77 6.04
N ALA A 164 -19.51 7.45 4.90
CA ALA A 164 -20.37 7.20 3.75
C ALA A 164 -19.87 6.04 2.85
N ILE A 165 -18.70 5.46 3.15
CA ILE A 165 -18.12 4.33 2.43
C ILE A 165 -18.27 3.06 3.28
N ASP A 166 -19.24 2.23 2.90
CA ASP A 166 -19.56 0.99 3.63
C ASP A 166 -18.58 -0.15 3.34
N SER A 167 -18.04 -0.20 2.12
CA SER A 167 -17.18 -1.29 1.66
C SER A 167 -15.75 -1.15 2.15
N GLY A 168 -15.26 -2.18 2.84
CA GLY A 168 -13.85 -2.29 3.21
C GLY A 168 -12.91 -2.32 2.00
N ALA A 169 -13.35 -2.91 0.87
CA ALA A 169 -12.57 -2.96 -0.36
C ALA A 169 -12.39 -1.56 -0.97
N ASP A 170 -13.44 -0.74 -0.95
CA ASP A 170 -13.37 0.63 -1.46
C ASP A 170 -12.44 1.50 -0.60
N LEU A 171 -12.50 1.35 0.74
CA LEU A 171 -11.56 2.02 1.65
C LEU A 171 -10.10 1.65 1.33
N LEU A 172 -9.80 0.38 1.03
CA LEU A 172 -8.45 -0.06 0.63
C LEU A 172 -8.02 0.50 -0.72
N LYS A 173 -8.91 0.48 -1.72
CA LYS A 173 -8.61 1.04 -3.05
C LYS A 173 -8.33 2.54 -2.96
N ILE A 174 -9.03 3.26 -2.08
CA ILE A 174 -8.77 4.69 -1.81
C ILE A 174 -7.45 4.87 -1.05
N SER A 175 -7.20 4.08 0.01
CA SER A 175 -6.01 4.21 0.86
C SER A 175 -4.70 4.06 0.07
N PHE A 176 -4.73 3.23 -0.98
CA PHE A 176 -3.61 3.04 -1.89
C PHE A 176 -3.15 4.34 -2.57
N PHE A 177 -4.08 5.28 -2.85
CA PHE A 177 -3.79 6.54 -3.56
C PHE A 177 -3.61 7.76 -2.66
N VAL A 178 -3.95 7.68 -1.37
CA VAL A 178 -3.66 8.73 -0.38
C VAL A 178 -2.16 8.99 -0.36
N GLU A 179 -1.67 10.18 0.01
CA GLU A 179 -0.23 10.47 0.05
C GLU A 179 0.28 10.76 1.46
N ASP A 180 -0.54 11.38 2.30
CA ASP A 180 -0.21 11.73 3.68
C ASP A 180 -0.46 10.53 4.61
N SER A 181 0.61 10.01 5.23
CA SER A 181 0.52 8.92 6.20
C SER A 181 -0.22 9.30 7.48
N GLN A 182 -0.10 10.55 7.93
CA GLN A 182 -0.82 11.01 9.14
C GLN A 182 -2.33 11.02 8.91
N ARG A 183 -2.74 11.32 7.67
CA ARG A 183 -4.15 11.24 7.28
C ARG A 183 -4.65 9.80 7.23
N LEU A 184 -3.84 8.87 6.72
CA LEU A 184 -4.16 7.43 6.80
C LEU A 184 -4.30 6.96 8.24
N ASP A 185 -3.39 7.37 9.13
CA ASP A 185 -3.44 7.04 10.55
C ASP A 185 -4.73 7.56 11.20
N ALA A 186 -5.11 8.81 10.90
CA ALA A 186 -6.34 9.42 11.40
C ALA A 186 -7.60 8.66 10.91
N VAL A 187 -7.63 8.26 9.63
CA VAL A 187 -8.74 7.46 9.08
C VAL A 187 -8.81 6.10 9.76
N ILE A 188 -7.69 5.39 9.91
CA ILE A 188 -7.65 4.08 10.59
C ILE A 188 -8.12 4.22 12.04
N ALA A 189 -7.65 5.25 12.75
CA ALA A 189 -8.07 5.53 14.12
C ALA A 189 -9.59 5.80 14.23
N HIS A 190 -10.18 6.47 13.24
CA HIS A 190 -11.62 6.73 13.16
C HIS A 190 -12.45 5.47 12.90
N LEU A 191 -11.93 4.49 12.14
CA LEU A 191 -12.61 3.22 11.93
C LEU A 191 -12.68 2.42 13.23
N ASP A 192 -13.88 1.93 13.57
CA ASP A 192 -14.05 0.98 14.67
C ASP A 192 -13.48 -0.41 14.32
N THR A 193 -13.45 -1.28 15.34
CA THR A 193 -12.94 -2.66 15.21
C THR A 193 -13.67 -3.48 14.15
N GLU A 194 -14.97 -3.28 13.97
CA GLU A 194 -15.78 -4.03 12.99
C GLU A 194 -15.44 -3.61 11.57
N ARG A 195 -15.35 -2.30 11.31
CA ARG A 195 -14.97 -1.75 10.01
C ARG A 195 -13.53 -2.09 9.64
N ARG A 196 -12.59 -2.06 10.61
CA ARG A 196 -11.21 -2.54 10.38
C ARG A 196 -11.17 -4.02 10.03
N ARG A 197 -12.01 -4.86 10.65
CA ARG A 197 -12.14 -6.28 10.29
C ARG A 197 -12.70 -6.44 8.88
N ALA A 198 -13.74 -5.68 8.53
CA ALA A 198 -14.35 -5.72 7.20
C ALA A 198 -13.34 -5.34 6.10
N VAL A 199 -12.41 -4.42 6.38
CA VAL A 199 -11.28 -4.09 5.50
C VAL A 199 -10.37 -5.31 5.27
N ILE A 200 -9.99 -6.03 6.33
CA ILE A 200 -9.13 -7.23 6.21
C ILE A 200 -9.88 -8.36 5.49
N ASP A 201 -11.16 -8.57 5.79
CA ASP A 201 -11.99 -9.57 5.11
C ASP A 201 -12.13 -9.27 3.61
N ALA A 202 -12.30 -7.99 3.26
CA ALA A 202 -12.35 -7.54 1.86
C ALA A 202 -11.03 -7.79 1.13
N ALA A 203 -9.88 -7.58 1.80
CA ALA A 203 -8.58 -7.86 1.21
C ALA A 203 -8.43 -9.33 0.79
N ALA A 204 -8.89 -10.26 1.64
CA ALA A 204 -8.87 -11.68 1.31
C ALA A 204 -9.89 -12.06 0.23
N ALA A 205 -11.08 -11.43 0.22
CA ALA A 205 -12.13 -11.75 -0.73
C ALA A 205 -11.88 -11.23 -2.15
N GLU A 206 -11.22 -10.07 -2.27
CA GLU A 206 -10.96 -9.38 -3.55
C GLU A 206 -9.47 -9.40 -3.97
N ASP A 207 -8.62 -10.13 -3.25
CA ASP A 207 -7.17 -10.23 -3.50
C ASP A 207 -6.45 -8.87 -3.47
N LEU A 208 -6.83 -8.02 -2.50
CA LEU A 208 -6.28 -6.66 -2.32
C LEU A 208 -5.10 -6.62 -1.31
N TRP A 209 -4.40 -7.73 -1.15
CA TRP A 209 -3.23 -7.80 -0.28
C TRP A 209 -2.10 -6.84 -0.67
N PRO A 210 -1.80 -6.60 -1.97
CA PRO A 210 -0.82 -5.59 -2.36
C PRO A 210 -1.15 -4.19 -1.80
N GLU A 211 -2.43 -3.79 -1.83
CA GLU A 211 -2.93 -2.51 -1.32
C GLU A 211 -2.83 -2.43 0.20
N VAL A 212 -3.14 -3.53 0.90
CA VAL A 212 -2.96 -3.64 2.36
C VAL A 212 -1.49 -3.45 2.73
N ILE A 213 -0.57 -4.19 2.09
CA ILE A 213 0.86 -4.11 2.38
C ILE A 213 1.43 -2.73 2.05
N ALA A 214 1.03 -2.13 0.93
CA ALA A 214 1.39 -0.76 0.58
C ALA A 214 0.92 0.25 1.64
N THR A 215 -0.28 0.05 2.19
CA THR A 215 -0.82 0.88 3.28
C THR A 215 -0.03 0.66 4.58
N LEU A 216 0.24 -0.59 4.98
CA LEU A 216 0.96 -0.93 6.21
C LEU A 216 2.37 -0.31 6.27
N ARG A 217 3.05 -0.21 5.13
CA ARG A 217 4.39 0.43 5.04
C ARG A 217 4.38 1.92 5.34
N ARG A 218 3.24 2.57 5.17
CA ARG A 218 3.13 4.04 5.22
C ARG A 218 2.57 4.53 6.55
N ILE A 219 1.68 3.76 7.16
CA ILE A 219 1.03 4.10 8.42
C ILE A 219 2.00 4.00 9.60
N GLY A 220 1.72 4.76 10.65
CA GLY A 220 2.48 4.78 11.90
C GLY A 220 2.40 3.46 12.68
N PRO A 221 3.31 3.27 13.66
CA PRO A 221 3.42 2.02 14.41
C PRO A 221 2.14 1.69 15.18
N GLU A 222 1.44 2.67 15.76
CA GLU A 222 0.20 2.43 16.50
C GLU A 222 -0.92 1.89 15.60
N ALA A 223 -1.11 2.48 14.41
CA ALA A 223 -2.10 2.02 13.44
C ALA A 223 -1.75 0.65 12.88
N ARG A 224 -0.44 0.41 12.63
CA ARG A 224 0.10 -0.87 12.20
C ARG A 224 -0.13 -1.98 13.23
N HIS A 225 0.16 -1.72 14.51
CA HIS A 225 -0.12 -2.65 15.60
C HIS A 225 -1.61 -2.93 15.74
N ALA A 226 -2.46 -1.92 15.65
CA ALA A 226 -3.91 -2.12 15.73
C ALA A 226 -4.45 -3.03 14.61
N LEU A 227 -3.92 -2.92 13.39
CA LEU A 227 -4.27 -3.81 12.28
C LEU A 227 -3.67 -5.21 12.43
N ALA A 228 -2.45 -5.32 12.96
CA ALA A 228 -1.80 -6.62 13.20
C ALA A 228 -2.50 -7.43 14.30
N GLU A 229 -2.92 -6.79 15.39
CA GLU A 229 -3.73 -7.40 16.45
C GLU A 229 -5.07 -7.91 15.90
N LEU A 230 -5.68 -7.20 14.95
CA LEU A 230 -6.88 -7.68 14.28
C LEU A 230 -6.59 -8.86 13.37
N ALA A 231 -5.48 -8.83 12.62
CA ALA A 231 -5.04 -9.94 11.79
C ALA A 231 -4.84 -11.23 12.63
N LEU A 232 -4.31 -11.12 13.84
CA LEU A 232 -4.18 -12.25 14.77
C LEU A 232 -5.51 -12.92 15.11
N ALA A 233 -6.59 -12.15 15.20
CA ALA A 233 -7.94 -12.65 15.46
C ALA A 233 -8.64 -13.19 14.21
N GLN A 234 -8.02 -13.09 13.03
CA GLN A 234 -8.61 -13.57 11.78
C GLN A 234 -8.53 -15.09 11.66
N ARG A 235 -9.41 -15.60 10.79
CA ARG A 235 -9.48 -17.02 10.45
C ARG A 235 -8.20 -17.46 9.71
N ALA A 236 -7.84 -18.72 9.88
CA ALA A 236 -6.62 -19.28 9.29
C ALA A 236 -6.60 -19.12 7.75
N GLU A 237 -7.75 -19.23 7.10
CA GLU A 237 -7.88 -19.10 5.64
C GLU A 237 -7.52 -17.70 5.13
N ILE A 238 -7.80 -16.66 5.93
CA ILE A 238 -7.44 -15.27 5.59
C ILE A 238 -5.93 -15.10 5.69
N LEU A 239 -5.32 -15.58 6.78
CA LEU A 239 -3.87 -15.50 6.96
C LEU A 239 -3.13 -16.34 5.91
N ASP A 240 -3.64 -17.53 5.58
CA ASP A 240 -3.12 -18.37 4.50
C ASP A 240 -3.17 -17.64 3.14
N SER A 241 -4.25 -16.90 2.86
CA SER A 241 -4.38 -16.11 1.63
C SER A 241 -3.33 -14.98 1.55
N LEU A 242 -3.01 -14.31 2.67
CA LEU A 242 -1.95 -13.31 2.72
C LEU A 242 -0.59 -13.91 2.36
N ILE A 243 -0.25 -15.09 2.91
CA ILE A 243 1.02 -15.76 2.62
C ILE A 243 1.11 -16.16 1.14
N ARG A 244 0.00 -16.61 0.55
CA ARG A 244 -0.05 -16.94 -0.89
C ARG A 244 0.10 -15.70 -1.76
N ALA A 245 -0.63 -14.63 -1.45
CA ALA A 245 -0.54 -13.37 -2.16
C ALA A 245 0.87 -12.77 -2.05
N ALA A 246 1.54 -12.93 -0.91
CA ALA A 246 2.93 -12.51 -0.75
C ALA A 246 3.89 -13.23 -1.69
N ALA A 247 3.68 -14.55 -1.87
CA ALA A 247 4.46 -15.33 -2.81
C ALA A 247 4.16 -15.00 -4.27
N GLU A 248 2.90 -14.66 -4.60
CA GLU A 248 2.44 -14.34 -5.95
C GLU A 248 2.83 -12.92 -6.40
N HIS A 249 2.76 -11.95 -5.50
CA HIS A 249 2.99 -10.53 -5.80
C HIS A 249 4.32 -9.98 -5.28
N ASP A 250 5.25 -10.85 -4.87
CA ASP A 250 6.58 -10.46 -4.36
C ASP A 250 6.51 -9.48 -3.17
N LEU A 251 5.59 -9.72 -2.23
CA LEU A 251 5.37 -8.83 -1.07
C LEU A 251 6.28 -9.17 0.13
N TRP A 252 7.07 -10.23 0.04
CA TRP A 252 8.00 -10.68 1.08
C TRP A 252 8.96 -9.61 1.59
N PRO A 253 9.55 -8.72 0.75
CA PRO A 253 10.44 -7.70 1.27
C PRO A 253 9.73 -6.78 2.28
N SER A 254 8.48 -6.46 1.97
CA SER A 254 7.64 -5.63 2.82
C SER A 254 7.19 -6.39 4.07
N LEU A 255 6.73 -7.63 3.93
CA LEU A 255 6.26 -8.45 5.04
C LEU A 255 7.35 -8.79 6.05
N LEU A 256 8.54 -9.19 5.58
CA LEU A 256 9.67 -9.49 6.46
C LEU A 256 10.11 -8.24 7.22
N THR A 257 10.11 -7.08 6.57
CA THR A 257 10.43 -5.80 7.22
C THR A 257 9.38 -5.43 8.27
N ILE A 258 8.10 -5.46 7.91
CA ILE A 258 6.99 -5.16 8.82
C ILE A 258 6.98 -6.13 10.01
N GLY A 259 7.22 -7.42 9.77
CA GLY A 259 7.21 -8.47 10.79
C GLY A 259 8.22 -8.25 11.93
N ARG A 260 9.27 -7.45 11.72
CA ARG A 260 10.23 -7.09 12.79
C ARG A 260 9.63 -6.15 13.84
N GLU A 261 8.58 -5.44 13.48
CA GLU A 261 7.91 -4.49 14.36
C GLU A 261 6.61 -5.05 14.94
N LEU A 262 6.17 -6.22 14.46
CA LEU A 262 4.98 -6.87 14.96
C LEU A 262 5.27 -7.65 16.26
N PRO A 263 4.25 -7.87 17.10
CA PRO A 263 4.38 -8.78 18.23
C PRO A 263 4.78 -10.18 17.77
N ASP A 264 5.65 -10.86 18.52
CA ASP A 264 6.15 -12.22 18.21
C ASP A 264 5.02 -13.22 17.90
N ALA A 265 3.92 -13.15 18.67
CA ALA A 265 2.73 -13.99 18.47
C ALA A 265 2.12 -13.82 17.06
N SER A 266 2.24 -12.64 16.44
CA SER A 266 1.81 -12.39 15.05
C SER A 266 2.64 -13.17 14.05
N VAL A 267 3.97 -13.15 14.23
CA VAL A 267 4.90 -13.87 13.36
C VAL A 267 4.74 -15.38 13.53
N GLU A 268 4.63 -15.86 14.77
CA GLU A 268 4.35 -17.26 15.08
C GLU A 268 3.05 -17.74 14.40
N ARG A 269 1.97 -16.97 14.55
CA ARG A 269 0.67 -17.30 13.97
C ARG A 269 0.71 -17.33 12.44
N LEU A 270 1.43 -16.41 11.79
CA LEU A 270 1.61 -16.42 10.35
C LEU A 270 2.46 -17.62 9.91
N ALA A 271 3.54 -17.91 10.63
CA ALA A 271 4.40 -19.04 10.34
C ALA A 271 3.64 -20.38 10.41
N ASP A 272 2.62 -20.50 11.26
CA ASP A 272 1.81 -21.72 11.37
C ASP A 272 0.89 -21.99 10.16
N GLN A 273 0.72 -21.05 9.21
CA GLN A 273 -0.22 -21.25 8.11
C GLN A 273 0.18 -22.39 7.14
N PRO A 274 -0.79 -23.17 6.63
CA PRO A 274 -0.54 -24.27 5.69
C PRO A 274 0.19 -23.88 4.39
N ALA A 275 0.11 -22.62 3.95
CA ALA A 275 0.78 -22.12 2.75
C ALA A 275 2.30 -22.37 2.78
N PHE A 276 2.92 -22.37 3.96
CA PHE A 276 4.35 -22.67 4.11
C PHE A 276 4.71 -24.13 3.84
N ASP A 277 3.73 -25.05 3.75
CA ASP A 277 3.99 -26.42 3.31
C ASP A 277 4.26 -26.49 1.78
N ASP A 278 3.81 -25.50 1.01
CA ASP A 278 4.09 -25.41 -0.43
C ASP A 278 5.54 -24.94 -0.67
N ALA A 279 6.33 -25.76 -1.37
CA ALA A 279 7.70 -25.43 -1.74
C ALA A 279 7.81 -24.13 -2.54
N ARG A 280 6.77 -23.77 -3.31
CA ARG A 280 6.74 -22.52 -4.10
C ARG A 280 6.75 -21.28 -3.21
N VAL A 281 6.02 -21.31 -2.11
CA VAL A 281 5.95 -20.22 -1.13
C VAL A 281 7.30 -20.05 -0.44
N VAL A 282 7.86 -21.15 0.07
CA VAL A 282 9.17 -21.15 0.75
C VAL A 282 10.29 -20.71 -0.19
N ARG A 283 10.25 -21.14 -1.45
CA ARG A 283 11.18 -20.69 -2.48
C ARG A 283 11.07 -19.19 -2.76
N SER A 284 9.85 -18.66 -2.80
CA SER A 284 9.61 -17.22 -2.95
C SER A 284 10.21 -16.43 -1.77
N VAL A 285 10.08 -16.92 -0.54
CA VAL A 285 10.77 -16.33 0.63
C VAL A 285 12.29 -16.32 0.44
N ILE A 286 12.89 -17.47 0.09
CA ILE A 286 14.34 -17.59 -0.13
C ILE A 286 14.80 -16.61 -1.22
N ASP A 287 14.12 -16.60 -2.36
CA ASP A 287 14.46 -15.74 -3.50
C ASP A 287 14.39 -14.27 -3.11
N SER A 288 13.36 -13.89 -2.34
CA SER A 288 13.19 -12.53 -1.84
C SER A 288 14.28 -12.12 -0.85
N VAL A 289 14.67 -13.01 0.07
CA VAL A 289 15.76 -12.76 1.04
C VAL A 289 17.08 -12.51 0.32
N VAL A 290 17.41 -13.34 -0.67
CA VAL A 290 18.64 -13.20 -1.45
C VAL A 290 18.61 -11.93 -2.31
N ALA A 291 17.52 -11.68 -3.03
CA ALA A 291 17.42 -10.55 -3.96
C ALA A 291 17.44 -9.19 -3.26
N ASN A 292 16.98 -9.11 -2.00
CA ASN A 292 16.82 -7.87 -1.25
C ASN A 292 17.74 -7.77 -0.01
N ASP A 293 18.72 -8.67 0.14
CA ASP A 293 19.68 -8.73 1.26
C ASP A 293 18.99 -8.76 2.66
N LEU A 294 17.86 -9.47 2.79
CA LEU A 294 17.02 -9.48 4.00
C LEU A 294 17.46 -10.53 5.05
N TRP A 295 18.75 -10.84 5.11
CA TRP A 295 19.29 -11.91 5.95
C TRP A 295 19.07 -11.67 7.44
N ASP A 296 19.22 -10.42 7.90
CA ASP A 296 18.99 -10.02 9.29
C ASP A 296 17.51 -10.23 9.71
N ALA A 297 16.58 -9.89 8.80
CA ALA A 297 15.15 -10.12 9.04
C ALA A 297 14.83 -11.61 9.14
N LEU A 298 15.40 -12.43 8.24
CA LEU A 298 15.26 -13.88 8.27
C LEU A 298 15.83 -14.47 9.57
N GLN A 299 17.04 -14.09 9.98
CA GLN A 299 17.68 -14.58 11.21
C GLN A 299 16.86 -14.22 12.45
N THR A 300 16.29 -13.02 12.50
CA THR A 300 15.46 -12.57 13.62
C THR A 300 14.14 -13.32 13.70
N GLN A 301 13.53 -13.66 12.56
CA GLN A 301 12.21 -14.29 12.52
C GLN A 301 12.25 -15.82 12.56
N LEU A 302 13.37 -16.45 12.16
CA LEU A 302 13.53 -17.90 12.19
C LEU A 302 13.20 -18.57 13.53
N PRO A 303 13.63 -18.03 14.69
CA PRO A 303 13.22 -18.54 16.00
C PRO A 303 11.71 -18.58 16.19
N LEU A 304 11.02 -17.50 15.76
CA LEU A 304 9.58 -17.33 15.88
C LEU A 304 8.80 -18.28 14.95
N MET A 305 9.38 -18.65 13.82
CA MET A 305 8.77 -19.62 12.90
C MET A 305 8.79 -21.07 13.43
N GLY A 306 9.62 -21.34 14.43
CA GLY A 306 9.76 -22.65 15.05
C GLY A 306 10.50 -23.69 14.18
N PRO A 307 10.82 -24.85 14.78
CA PRO A 307 11.68 -25.86 14.15
C PRO A 307 11.05 -26.53 12.93
N THR A 308 9.71 -26.70 12.91
CA THR A 308 9.01 -27.30 11.77
C THR A 308 9.17 -26.46 10.50
N ARG A 309 8.99 -25.14 10.60
CA ARG A 309 9.14 -24.24 9.44
C ARG A 309 10.59 -24.06 9.06
N CYS A 310 11.49 -24.03 10.04
CA CYS A 310 12.93 -24.08 9.76
C CYS A 310 13.33 -25.35 9.01
N ALA A 311 12.81 -26.52 9.38
CA ALA A 311 13.04 -27.78 8.67
C ALA A 311 12.57 -27.67 7.21
N ARG A 312 11.37 -27.12 7.00
CA ARG A 312 10.81 -26.94 5.65
C ARG A 312 11.65 -25.99 4.79
N LEU A 313 12.14 -24.88 5.36
CA LEU A 313 13.09 -23.97 4.71
C LEU A 313 14.36 -24.69 4.27
N LEU A 314 14.98 -25.45 5.19
CA LEU A 314 16.21 -26.20 4.91
C LEU A 314 16.00 -27.28 3.84
N GLU A 315 14.87 -27.98 3.87
CA GLU A 315 14.51 -29.00 2.87
C GLU A 315 14.40 -28.39 1.46
N VAL A 316 13.63 -27.32 1.30
CA VAL A 316 13.45 -26.63 0.01
C VAL A 316 14.77 -26.03 -0.44
N ALA A 317 15.55 -25.44 0.47
CA ALA A 317 16.84 -24.86 0.15
C ALA A 317 17.86 -25.91 -0.32
N ALA A 318 17.92 -27.07 0.35
CA ALA A 318 18.80 -28.17 -0.05
C ALA A 318 18.47 -28.72 -1.44
N THR A 319 17.17 -28.82 -1.74
CA THR A 319 16.69 -29.41 -2.99
C THR A 319 16.76 -28.44 -4.18
N GLU A 320 16.39 -27.17 -3.97
CA GLU A 320 16.12 -26.23 -5.06
C GLU A 320 16.97 -24.95 -5.03
N ARG A 321 17.62 -24.62 -3.90
CA ARG A 321 18.33 -23.35 -3.68
C ARG A 321 19.64 -23.54 -2.92
N ARG A 322 20.49 -24.46 -3.36
CA ARG A 322 21.74 -24.82 -2.64
C ARG A 322 22.68 -23.63 -2.38
N ALA A 323 22.71 -22.65 -3.29
CA ALA A 323 23.50 -21.43 -3.12
C ALA A 323 23.06 -20.60 -1.90
N PHE A 324 21.75 -20.58 -1.59
CA PHE A 324 21.24 -19.91 -0.40
C PHE A 324 21.83 -20.50 0.88
N LEU A 325 21.96 -21.81 1.00
CA LEU A 325 22.55 -22.45 2.19
C LEU A 325 24.04 -22.10 2.36
N ALA A 326 24.78 -22.01 1.26
CA ALA A 326 26.18 -21.60 1.28
C ALA A 326 26.34 -20.15 1.78
N GLU A 327 25.50 -19.24 1.30
CA GLU A 327 25.52 -17.84 1.72
C GLU A 327 24.99 -17.67 3.15
N PHE A 328 23.89 -18.33 3.49
CA PHE A 328 23.32 -18.29 4.82
C PHE A 328 24.30 -18.80 5.87
N GLY A 329 25.03 -19.88 5.55
CA GLY A 329 26.08 -20.41 6.42
C GLY A 329 27.25 -19.47 6.67
N GLN A 330 27.57 -18.56 5.74
CA GLN A 330 28.60 -17.54 5.95
C GLN A 330 28.14 -16.43 6.90
N ARG A 331 26.81 -16.25 7.03
CA ARG A 331 26.19 -15.18 7.82
C ARG A 331 25.75 -15.64 9.21
N VAL A 332 25.50 -16.93 9.40
CA VAL A 332 25.08 -17.50 10.70
C VAL A 332 26.27 -17.88 11.56
N THR A 333 26.25 -17.45 12.82
CA THR A 333 27.17 -17.83 13.87
C THR A 333 26.49 -18.73 14.91
N ALA A 334 27.28 -19.42 15.74
CA ALA A 334 26.74 -20.29 16.80
C ALA A 334 26.10 -19.50 17.95
N GLU A 335 26.35 -18.19 18.02
CA GLU A 335 25.82 -17.29 19.06
C GLU A 335 24.50 -16.62 18.63
N ASP A 336 24.11 -16.78 17.37
CA ASP A 336 22.88 -16.18 16.85
C ASP A 336 21.64 -16.83 17.45
N ALA A 337 20.60 -16.04 17.71
CA ALA A 337 19.32 -16.52 18.26
C ALA A 337 18.68 -17.63 17.41
N CYS A 338 18.97 -17.68 16.10
CA CYS A 338 18.45 -18.71 15.19
C CYS A 338 19.20 -20.05 15.24
N ALA A 339 20.37 -20.13 15.88
CA ALA A 339 21.22 -21.32 15.85
C ALA A 339 20.54 -22.56 16.47
N ASP A 340 19.84 -22.39 17.59
CA ASP A 340 19.14 -23.49 18.25
C ASP A 340 17.94 -23.98 17.45
N THR A 341 17.18 -23.06 16.85
CA THR A 341 16.06 -23.40 15.97
C THR A 341 16.52 -24.08 14.68
N LEU A 342 17.68 -23.68 14.14
CA LEU A 342 18.31 -24.36 12.99
C LEU A 342 18.71 -25.79 13.34
N ARG A 343 19.33 -26.00 14.51
CA ARG A 343 19.68 -27.33 14.99
C ARG A 343 18.44 -28.20 15.19
N ALA A 344 17.42 -27.70 15.88
CA ALA A 344 16.16 -28.40 16.09
C ALA A 344 15.44 -28.70 14.77
N GLY A 345 15.37 -27.74 13.85
CA GLY A 345 14.79 -27.90 12.52
C GLY A 345 15.51 -28.96 11.69
N SER A 346 16.84 -28.98 11.72
CA SER A 346 17.64 -29.99 11.02
C SER A 346 17.39 -31.43 11.51
N ALA A 347 17.00 -31.58 12.78
CA ALA A 347 16.66 -32.89 13.35
C ALA A 347 15.41 -33.50 12.70
N HIS A 348 14.47 -32.66 12.24
CA HIS A 348 13.25 -33.09 11.54
C HIS A 348 13.49 -33.48 10.07
N LEU A 349 14.65 -33.16 9.50
CA LEU A 349 14.99 -33.52 8.13
C LEU A 349 15.24 -35.03 7.98
N ALA A 350 14.78 -35.60 6.86
CA ALA A 350 15.18 -36.93 6.45
C ALA A 350 16.70 -37.00 6.26
N ALA A 351 17.34 -38.11 6.66
CA ALA A 351 18.78 -38.28 6.60
C ALA A 351 19.45 -37.90 5.25
N PRO A 352 18.92 -38.28 4.06
CA PRO A 352 19.53 -37.86 2.79
C PRO A 352 19.45 -36.35 2.56
N VAL A 353 18.33 -35.72 2.90
CA VAL A 353 18.13 -34.28 2.74
C VAL A 353 19.02 -33.50 3.71
N ARG A 354 19.16 -33.97 4.97
CA ARG A 354 20.06 -33.37 5.96
C ARG A 354 21.52 -33.40 5.50
N ALA A 355 21.96 -34.52 4.93
CA ALA A 355 23.31 -34.64 4.38
C ALA A 355 23.53 -33.69 3.19
N GLU A 356 22.53 -33.56 2.30
CA GLU A 356 22.58 -32.61 1.19
C GLU A 356 22.59 -31.15 1.66
N ALA A 357 21.79 -30.81 2.67
CA ALA A 357 21.75 -29.49 3.29
C ALA A 357 23.11 -29.15 3.91
N ALA A 358 23.69 -30.04 4.72
CA ALA A 358 25.01 -29.84 5.33
C ALA A 358 26.11 -29.69 4.27
N ALA A 359 26.06 -30.48 3.19
CA ALA A 359 27.02 -30.38 2.09
C ALA A 359 26.88 -29.06 1.32
N ALA A 360 25.65 -28.58 1.11
CA ALA A 360 25.37 -27.31 0.45
C ALA A 360 25.83 -26.09 1.28
N SER A 361 25.77 -26.18 2.62
CA SER A 361 26.26 -25.14 3.53
C SER A 361 27.80 -25.00 3.54
N GLY A 362 28.55 -25.94 2.95
CA GLY A 362 30.01 -25.89 2.91
C GLY A 362 30.67 -26.10 4.29
N ARG A 363 31.87 -25.53 4.50
CA ARG A 363 32.57 -25.60 5.81
C ARG A 363 32.19 -24.39 6.69
N THR A 364 30.91 -24.25 6.98
CA THR A 364 30.36 -23.12 7.74
C THR A 364 29.79 -23.59 9.08
N THR A 365 29.50 -22.64 9.99
CA THR A 365 28.79 -22.90 11.25
C THR A 365 27.48 -23.65 11.00
N LEU A 366 26.72 -23.23 9.99
CA LEU A 366 25.45 -23.86 9.60
C LEU A 366 25.62 -25.35 9.26
N ALA A 367 26.70 -25.75 8.60
CA ALA A 367 26.96 -27.16 8.32
C ALA A 367 27.14 -27.98 9.61
N GLY A 368 27.79 -27.41 10.63
CA GLY A 368 27.90 -28.01 11.96
C GLY A 368 26.55 -28.13 12.66
N LEU A 369 25.76 -27.04 12.64
CA LEU A 369 24.41 -27.01 13.22
C LEU A 369 23.45 -28.04 12.60
N ILE A 370 23.59 -28.29 11.29
CA ILE A 370 22.77 -29.28 10.56
C ILE A 370 23.27 -30.72 10.79
N ALA A 371 24.57 -30.91 11.00
CA ALA A 371 25.17 -32.24 11.14
C ALA A 371 25.02 -32.85 12.54
N GLU A 372 24.89 -32.02 13.58
CA GLU A 372 24.73 -32.49 14.96
C GLU A 372 23.25 -32.77 15.29
N PRO A 373 22.84 -34.03 15.50
CA PRO A 373 21.52 -34.30 16.06
C PRO A 373 21.49 -33.75 17.49
N ALA A 374 20.44 -32.99 17.84
CA ALA A 374 20.22 -32.52 19.21
C ALA A 374 20.36 -33.71 20.18
N ALA A 375 21.30 -33.61 21.13
CA ALA A 375 21.41 -34.58 22.22
C ALA A 375 20.09 -34.53 22.99
N GLY A 376 19.41 -35.68 23.05
CA GLY A 376 18.05 -35.83 23.55
C GLY A 376 17.87 -35.57 25.04
#